data_AF-F3L2L8-F1
#
_entry.id   AF-F3L2L8-F1
#
_cell.length_a   1.000
_cell.length_b   1.000
_cell.length_c   1.000
_cell.angle_alpha   90.00
_cell.angle_beta   90.00
_cell.angle_gamma   90.00
#
_symmetry.space_group_name_H-M   'P 1'
#
loop_
_entity.id
_entity.type
_entity.pdbx_description
1 polymer ?
#
loop_
_entity_poly.entity_id
_entity_poly.type
_entity_poly.pdbx_seq_one_letter_code
_entity_poly.pdbx_strand_id
1 'polypeptide(L)'
;MMSLLRKKSLAEQVTAKFDLIDPSNELDLKAVGLAIFDVPDDMESSKSNQYSSMLEEIICSLCSRDRDGNPNQQRVDKLKLCVSLAAEEKPGSNRGELIEKMMRAALGEDAIVAPNKASAETRQGNNVTPKKSSKYELFSVQHAEAVIEKLEESKQTFVDSYATNIVPEDSELPYKSEGSDLILQGLNKLGRDCVDLFSKAYAGELRSATQYLKACESLQEATNSQSDIDLCLLYARSIIDGNPLNVDLSKTQNAWLGEIANGLEKIEDQLLEKNKALDLKLEKAMSSKQTEHDLAVSELKVLQDQTIEPPAEVLARLTGQNETAEKSENPLNFADDQYEQSLDFYLEWMQNQRALIKGKNQKIRELDAELIEIEENLRQVHAEEVGKLRAEAQEKQKTIKSTIDILVKDKADLDALLETIKVDAKHYFTEIQTSINNRKLFSAQFENSLASASIQLGRILDNGSNLLFLSTITGSETEA
;
A
#
# COMPACT_ATOMS: atom_id res chain seq x y z
N MET A 1 7.91 17.72 -14.09
CA MET A 1 9.36 17.92 -13.87
C MET A 1 9.49 18.49 -12.46
N MET A 2 9.93 17.80 -11.40
CA MET A 2 10.76 16.62 -11.25
C MET A 2 10.03 15.48 -10.54
N SER A 3 10.25 14.25 -11.00
CA SER A 3 9.93 13.03 -10.29
C SER A 3 10.68 13.01 -8.95
N LEU A 4 9.96 13.00 -7.83
CA LEU A 4 10.48 12.50 -6.57
C LEU A 4 10.68 10.99 -6.74
N LEU A 5 11.81 10.63 -7.35
CA LEU A 5 12.39 9.31 -7.27
C LEU A 5 12.45 8.95 -5.78
N ARG A 6 11.54 8.08 -5.32
CA ARG A 6 11.74 7.36 -4.06
C ARG A 6 13.15 6.80 -4.14
N LYS A 7 14.08 7.33 -3.35
CA LYS A 7 15.42 6.75 -3.21
C LYS A 7 15.19 5.34 -2.71
N LYS A 8 15.35 4.35 -3.59
CA LYS A 8 15.40 2.93 -3.20
C LYS A 8 16.44 2.81 -2.08
N SER A 9 16.15 2.06 -1.02
CA SER A 9 17.13 1.83 0.03
C SER A 9 18.43 1.28 -0.58
N LEU A 10 19.57 1.50 0.07
CA LEU A 10 20.84 1.05 -0.48
C LEU A 10 20.82 -0.48 -0.69
N ALA A 11 20.19 -1.22 0.23
CA ALA A 11 19.99 -2.66 0.11
C ALA A 11 19.04 -3.06 -1.04
N GLU A 12 17.99 -2.29 -1.33
CA GLU A 12 17.14 -2.51 -2.52
C GLU A 12 17.90 -2.25 -3.83
N GLN A 13 18.82 -1.28 -3.86
CA GLN A 13 19.68 -1.03 -5.01
C GLN A 13 20.72 -2.14 -5.19
N VAL A 14 21.30 -2.63 -4.09
CA VAL A 14 22.21 -3.79 -4.08
C VAL A 14 21.49 -5.03 -4.58
N THR A 15 20.28 -5.30 -4.10
CA THR A 15 19.46 -6.45 -4.53
C THR A 15 19.15 -6.41 -6.02
N ALA A 16 18.72 -5.25 -6.53
CA ALA A 16 18.43 -5.08 -7.96
C ALA A 16 19.67 -5.27 -8.86
N LYS A 17 20.86 -4.90 -8.37
CA LYS A 17 22.12 -5.14 -9.09
C LYS A 17 22.58 -6.59 -8.96
N PHE A 18 22.33 -7.25 -7.83
CA PHE A 18 22.69 -8.65 -7.60
C PHE A 18 21.92 -9.62 -8.51
N ASP A 19 20.68 -9.28 -8.86
CA ASP A 19 19.89 -10.04 -9.84
C ASP A 19 20.51 -10.05 -11.23
N LEU A 20 21.25 -9.01 -11.61
CA LEU A 20 21.89 -8.87 -12.93
C LEU A 20 23.18 -9.66 -13.07
N ILE A 21 23.72 -10.21 -11.99
CA ILE A 21 24.98 -10.97 -12.02
C ILE A 21 24.73 -12.34 -12.64
N ASP A 22 25.52 -12.70 -13.64
CA ASP A 22 25.47 -14.04 -14.23
C ASP A 22 26.04 -15.07 -13.23
N PRO A 23 25.26 -16.08 -12.80
CA PRO A 23 25.73 -17.12 -11.87
C PRO A 23 26.84 -18.02 -12.46
N SER A 24 27.11 -17.95 -13.77
CA SER A 24 28.21 -18.67 -14.40
C SER A 24 29.53 -17.89 -14.42
N ASN A 25 29.52 -16.60 -14.05
CA ASN A 25 30.73 -15.78 -14.00
C ASN A 25 31.34 -15.76 -12.59
N GLU A 26 32.25 -16.71 -12.34
CA GLU A 26 32.92 -16.89 -11.04
C GLU A 26 33.68 -15.64 -10.57
N LEU A 27 34.27 -14.86 -11.49
CA LEU A 27 35.01 -13.63 -11.14
C LEU A 27 34.09 -12.55 -10.57
N ASP A 28 32.91 -12.39 -11.14
CA ASP A 28 31.91 -11.43 -10.67
C ASP A 28 31.34 -11.87 -9.32
N LEU A 29 31.01 -13.16 -9.17
CA LEU A 29 30.53 -13.72 -7.91
C LEU A 29 31.55 -13.57 -6.79
N LYS A 30 32.82 -13.81 -7.09
CA LYS A 30 33.94 -13.63 -6.15
C LYS A 30 34.13 -12.17 -5.75
N ALA A 31 34.11 -11.25 -6.72
CA ALA A 31 34.22 -9.81 -6.44
C ALA A 31 33.07 -9.30 -5.55
N VAL A 32 31.84 -9.77 -5.82
CA VAL A 32 30.68 -9.43 -4.99
C VAL A 32 30.75 -10.05 -3.61
N GLY A 33 31.19 -11.31 -3.49
CA GLY A 33 31.43 -11.95 -2.20
C GLY A 33 32.45 -11.20 -1.34
N LEU A 34 33.56 -10.78 -1.93
CA LEU A 34 34.58 -9.97 -1.26
C LEU A 34 34.04 -8.59 -0.82
N ALA A 35 33.24 -7.94 -1.66
CA ALA A 35 32.59 -6.68 -1.32
C ALA A 35 31.61 -6.81 -0.15
N ILE A 36 30.89 -7.94 -0.05
CA ILE A 36 30.02 -8.24 1.10
C ILE A 36 30.86 -8.48 2.37
N PHE A 37 31.99 -9.18 2.25
CA PHE A 37 32.91 -9.42 3.38
C PHE A 37 33.48 -8.12 3.94
N ASP A 38 33.76 -7.14 3.06
CA ASP A 38 34.39 -5.87 3.40
C ASP A 38 33.40 -4.79 3.88
N VAL A 39 32.10 -5.10 3.98
CA VAL A 39 31.15 -4.22 4.65
C VAL A 39 31.56 -4.10 6.13
N PRO A 40 31.82 -2.88 6.66
CA PRO A 40 32.21 -2.69 8.06
C PRO A 40 31.08 -3.08 9.04
N ASP A 41 31.45 -3.62 10.19
CA ASP A 41 30.49 -4.05 11.23
C ASP A 41 29.78 -2.88 11.93
N ASP A 42 30.44 -1.72 11.97
CA ASP A 42 29.95 -0.47 12.55
C ASP A 42 29.13 0.36 11.55
N MET A 43 28.96 -0.12 10.31
CA MET A 43 28.17 0.57 9.30
C MET A 43 26.67 0.46 9.62
N GLU A 44 26.06 1.58 9.97
CA GLU A 44 24.65 1.66 10.32
C GLU A 44 23.74 1.29 9.14
N SER A 45 22.67 0.52 9.44
CA SER A 45 21.63 0.16 8.49
C SER A 45 20.84 1.40 8.03
N SER A 46 20.42 1.41 6.76
CA SER A 46 19.50 2.42 6.24
C SER A 46 18.08 2.28 6.80
N LYS A 47 17.79 1.11 7.39
CA LYS A 47 16.59 0.80 8.19
C LYS A 47 17.02 0.33 9.58
N SER A 48 17.63 1.21 10.37
CA SER A 48 18.13 0.92 11.73
C SER A 48 17.08 0.40 12.71
N ASN A 49 15.80 0.67 12.45
CA ASN A 49 14.67 0.13 13.21
C ASN A 49 14.39 -1.36 12.93
N GLN A 50 14.95 -1.92 11.85
CA GLN A 50 14.71 -3.30 11.38
C GLN A 50 15.96 -4.18 11.38
N TYR A 51 17.14 -3.60 11.16
CA TYR A 51 18.40 -4.33 11.10
C TYR A 51 19.46 -3.66 11.97
N SER A 52 20.24 -4.48 12.66
CA SER A 52 21.31 -4.05 13.57
C SER A 52 22.55 -3.53 12.84
N SER A 53 22.73 -3.88 11.56
CA SER A 53 23.86 -3.42 10.72
C SER A 53 23.49 -3.37 9.24
N MET A 54 24.27 -2.62 8.45
CA MET A 54 24.12 -2.59 6.98
C MET A 54 24.37 -3.96 6.36
N LEU A 55 25.28 -4.76 6.92
CA LEU A 55 25.50 -6.12 6.47
C LEU A 55 24.23 -6.97 6.63
N GLU A 56 23.59 -6.91 7.80
CA GLU A 56 22.33 -7.63 8.05
C GLU A 56 21.22 -7.16 7.10
N GLU A 57 21.11 -5.86 6.85
CA GLU A 57 20.13 -5.31 5.89
C GLU A 57 20.34 -5.86 4.46
N ILE A 58 21.60 -5.93 4.01
CA ILE A 58 21.95 -6.48 2.69
C ILE A 58 21.61 -7.97 2.62
N ILE A 59 22.02 -8.76 3.62
CA ILE A 59 21.77 -10.21 3.62
C ILE A 59 20.27 -10.52 3.67
N CYS A 60 19.50 -9.84 4.53
CA CYS A 60 18.06 -10.01 4.59
C CYS A 60 17.36 -9.59 3.29
N SER A 61 17.83 -8.54 2.63
CA SER A 61 17.28 -8.09 1.33
C SER A 61 17.59 -9.09 0.21
N LEU A 62 18.78 -9.69 0.23
CA LEU A 62 19.16 -10.74 -0.73
C LEU A 62 18.45 -12.08 -0.44
N CYS A 63 18.08 -12.36 0.80
CA CYS A 63 17.26 -13.51 1.16
C CYS A 63 15.75 -13.23 1.11
N SER A 64 15.34 -12.07 0.57
CA SER A 64 13.93 -11.67 0.54
C SER A 64 13.03 -12.69 -0.16
N ARG A 65 11.84 -12.89 0.42
CA ARG A 65 10.80 -13.77 -0.11
C ARG A 65 10.13 -13.14 -1.32
N ASP A 66 9.74 -13.97 -2.28
CA ASP A 66 8.96 -13.58 -3.45
C ASP A 66 7.51 -13.21 -3.06
N ARG A 67 6.68 -12.87 -4.06
CA ARG A 67 5.28 -12.46 -3.84
C ARG A 67 4.43 -13.56 -3.21
N ASP A 68 4.87 -14.82 -3.30
CA ASP A 68 4.17 -15.99 -2.77
C ASP A 68 4.71 -16.41 -1.39
N GLY A 69 5.60 -15.61 -0.79
CA GLY A 69 6.16 -15.84 0.53
C GLY A 69 7.25 -16.91 0.58
N ASN A 70 7.75 -17.37 -0.58
CA ASN A 70 8.84 -18.34 -0.66
C ASN A 70 10.20 -17.64 -0.81
N PRO A 71 11.28 -18.14 -0.19
CA PRO A 71 12.61 -17.59 -0.41
C PRO A 71 12.99 -17.73 -1.89
N ASN A 72 13.56 -16.67 -2.48
CA ASN A 72 14.07 -16.74 -3.85
C ASN A 72 15.32 -17.63 -3.88
N GLN A 73 15.11 -18.93 -4.11
CA GLN A 73 16.15 -19.96 -4.01
C GLN A 73 17.33 -19.67 -4.95
N GLN A 74 17.08 -19.13 -6.14
CA GLN A 74 18.14 -18.75 -7.08
C GLN A 74 19.07 -17.68 -6.51
N ARG A 75 18.52 -16.70 -5.80
CA ARG A 75 19.29 -15.62 -5.17
C ARG A 75 20.06 -16.13 -3.94
N VAL A 76 19.45 -17.02 -3.17
CA VAL A 76 20.08 -17.68 -2.01
C VAL A 76 21.27 -18.53 -2.44
N ASP A 77 21.10 -19.36 -3.47
CA ASP A 77 22.18 -20.24 -3.97
C ASP A 77 23.32 -19.41 -4.56
N LYS A 78 23.00 -18.34 -5.30
CA LYS A 78 24.00 -17.38 -5.82
C LYS A 78 24.78 -16.73 -4.67
N LEU A 79 24.10 -16.32 -3.61
CA LEU A 79 24.75 -15.71 -2.44
C LEU A 79 25.64 -16.71 -1.68
N LYS A 80 25.20 -17.97 -1.50
CA LYS A 80 26.04 -19.03 -0.91
C LYS A 80 27.33 -19.25 -1.69
N LEU A 81 27.23 -19.22 -3.02
CA LEU A 81 28.40 -19.35 -3.89
C LEU A 81 29.34 -18.15 -3.77
N CYS A 82 28.83 -16.91 -3.76
CA CYS A 82 29.64 -15.71 -3.51
C CYS A 82 30.39 -15.77 -2.17
N VAL A 83 29.70 -16.19 -1.10
CA VAL A 83 30.27 -16.30 0.26
C VAL A 83 31.36 -17.37 0.32
N SER A 84 31.16 -18.51 -0.34
CA SER A 84 32.14 -19.59 -0.40
C SER A 84 33.41 -19.16 -1.13
N LEU A 85 33.27 -18.53 -2.30
CA LEU A 85 34.41 -18.03 -3.10
C LEU A 85 35.19 -16.92 -2.37
N ALA A 86 34.51 -16.08 -1.58
CA ALA A 86 35.16 -15.05 -0.78
C ALA A 86 35.88 -15.62 0.46
N ALA A 87 35.34 -16.68 1.07
CA ALA A 87 35.98 -17.37 2.19
C ALA A 87 37.29 -18.06 1.78
N GLU A 88 37.36 -18.57 0.54
CA GLU A 88 38.59 -19.15 -0.03
C GLU A 88 39.71 -18.12 -0.22
N GLU A 89 39.38 -16.86 -0.52
CA GLU A 89 40.34 -15.74 -0.65
C GLU A 89 40.80 -15.16 0.69
N LYS A 90 39.96 -15.27 1.73
CA LYS A 90 40.26 -14.77 3.08
C LYS A 90 40.29 -15.92 4.10
N PRO A 91 41.20 -16.91 3.93
CA PRO A 91 41.28 -18.05 4.82
C PRO A 91 41.62 -17.59 6.24
N GLY A 92 40.78 -17.97 7.21
CA GLY A 92 40.91 -17.58 8.63
C GLY A 92 39.96 -16.46 9.08
N SER A 93 39.18 -15.87 8.16
CA SER A 93 38.12 -14.92 8.52
C SER A 93 36.85 -15.67 8.97
N ASN A 94 36.29 -15.31 10.13
CA ASN A 94 34.98 -15.80 10.59
C ASN A 94 33.80 -15.14 9.87
N ARG A 95 34.07 -14.28 8.88
CA ARG A 95 33.08 -13.49 8.16
C ARG A 95 32.12 -14.36 7.35
N GLY A 96 32.63 -15.44 6.73
CA GLY A 96 31.80 -16.41 6.00
C GLY A 96 30.76 -17.07 6.91
N GLU A 97 31.18 -17.57 8.07
CA GLU A 97 30.28 -18.21 9.06
C GLU A 97 29.22 -17.24 9.60
N LEU A 98 29.61 -15.98 9.83
CA LEU A 98 28.69 -14.93 10.28
C LEU A 98 27.62 -14.62 9.22
N ILE A 99 28.03 -14.49 7.95
CA ILE A 99 27.10 -14.24 6.85
C ILE A 99 26.16 -15.44 6.66
N GLU A 100 26.67 -16.68 6.70
CA GLU A 100 25.82 -17.87 6.64
C GLU A 100 24.82 -17.96 7.79
N LYS A 101 25.21 -17.53 8.99
CA LYS A 101 24.30 -17.43 10.14
C LYS A 101 23.22 -16.38 9.91
N MET A 102 23.56 -15.22 9.37
CA MET A 102 22.57 -14.20 8.98
C MET A 102 21.64 -14.69 7.88
N MET A 103 22.16 -15.44 6.89
CA MET A 103 21.35 -16.05 5.84
C MET A 103 20.36 -17.07 6.41
N ARG A 104 20.81 -17.96 7.31
CA ARG A 104 19.93 -18.91 7.99
C ARG A 104 18.86 -18.23 8.83
N ALA A 105 19.21 -17.18 9.57
CA ALA A 105 18.25 -16.37 10.30
C ALA A 105 17.22 -15.71 9.38
N ALA A 106 17.67 -15.14 8.24
CA ALA A 106 16.79 -14.51 7.25
C ALA A 106 15.85 -15.52 6.56
N LEU A 107 16.30 -16.76 6.36
CA LEU A 107 15.51 -17.85 5.79
C LEU A 107 14.57 -18.51 6.83
N GLY A 108 14.74 -18.23 8.12
CA GLY A 108 14.00 -18.84 9.22
C GLY A 108 14.48 -20.25 9.58
N GLU A 109 15.69 -20.62 9.18
CA GLU A 109 16.31 -21.94 9.43
C GLU A 109 16.84 -22.07 10.87
N ASP A 110 17.16 -20.96 11.54
CA ASP A 110 17.78 -20.92 12.89
C ASP A 110 16.77 -20.73 14.06
N ALA A 111 15.52 -21.18 13.92
CA ALA A 111 14.55 -21.19 15.04
C ALA A 111 14.94 -22.16 16.20
N ILE A 112 16.10 -22.81 16.13
CA ILE A 112 16.66 -23.65 17.19
C ILE A 112 18.15 -23.32 17.35
N VAL A 113 18.55 -22.97 18.59
CA VAL A 113 19.92 -22.79 19.12
C VAL A 113 20.52 -21.37 19.06
N ALA A 114 20.25 -20.59 20.12
CA ALA A 114 21.17 -19.55 20.60
C ALA A 114 22.23 -20.18 21.54
N PRO A 115 23.53 -19.82 21.45
CA PRO A 115 24.55 -20.32 22.37
C PRO A 115 24.64 -19.43 23.61
N ASN A 116 24.26 -19.97 24.77
CA ASN A 116 24.63 -19.41 26.06
C ASN A 116 26.08 -19.79 26.39
N LYS A 117 26.96 -18.80 26.51
CA LYS A 117 28.17 -18.89 27.33
C LYS A 117 27.91 -18.15 28.64
N ALA A 118 27.70 -18.89 29.72
CA ALA A 118 28.39 -18.69 31.00
C ALA A 118 27.87 -19.67 32.07
N SER A 119 28.82 -20.39 32.65
CA SER A 119 28.83 -20.95 34.00
C SER A 119 27.96 -22.17 34.29
N ALA A 120 28.65 -23.31 34.23
CA ALA A 120 28.30 -24.53 34.92
C ALA A 120 28.24 -24.29 36.44
N GLU A 121 27.12 -24.63 37.05
CA GLU A 121 27.07 -25.39 38.30
C GLU A 121 25.70 -26.07 38.40
N THR A 122 25.67 -27.32 37.96
CA THR A 122 24.49 -28.17 37.98
C THR A 122 24.34 -28.77 39.38
N ARG A 123 23.35 -28.28 40.15
CA ARG A 123 22.62 -29.12 41.10
C ARG A 123 21.20 -29.31 40.59
N GLN A 124 20.89 -30.57 40.36
CA GLN A 124 19.64 -31.09 39.83
C GLN A 124 18.44 -30.59 40.63
N GLY A 125 17.50 -30.00 39.89
CA GLY A 125 16.12 -29.79 40.29
C GLY A 125 15.30 -29.82 39.00
N ASN A 126 14.90 -31.03 38.59
CA ASN A 126 14.01 -31.21 37.46
C ASN A 126 12.69 -30.51 37.74
N ASN A 127 12.40 -29.45 36.96
CA ASN A 127 11.07 -29.09 36.51
C ASN A 127 11.22 -28.07 35.38
N VAL A 128 11.61 -28.55 34.21
CA VAL A 128 11.37 -27.81 32.96
C VAL A 128 9.88 -27.99 32.66
N THR A 129 9.06 -27.04 33.09
CA THR A 129 7.80 -26.81 32.40
C THR A 129 8.15 -26.37 30.97
N PRO A 130 7.60 -27.03 29.93
CA PRO A 130 7.89 -26.65 28.56
C PRO A 130 7.40 -25.21 28.38
N LYS A 131 8.29 -24.35 27.86
CA LYS A 131 7.97 -22.98 27.46
C LYS A 131 6.97 -23.08 26.29
N LYS A 132 5.67 -23.19 26.61
CA LYS A 132 4.60 -23.13 25.61
C LYS A 132 4.72 -21.77 24.95
N SER A 133 5.17 -21.72 23.69
CA SER A 133 4.97 -20.56 22.84
C SER A 133 3.47 -20.26 22.87
N SER A 134 3.10 -19.00 23.12
CA SER A 134 1.72 -18.55 22.94
C SER A 134 1.23 -19.01 21.57
N LYS A 135 0.01 -19.57 21.51
CA LYS A 135 -0.63 -19.94 20.24
C LYS A 135 -0.93 -18.71 19.38
N TYR A 136 -0.96 -17.54 20.00
CA TYR A 136 -1.36 -16.27 19.41
C TYR A 136 -0.16 -15.39 19.10
N GLU A 137 -0.25 -14.66 18.00
CA GLU A 137 0.73 -13.67 17.57
C GLU A 137 0.84 -12.53 18.60
N LEU A 138 2.07 -12.11 18.89
CA LEU A 138 2.31 -11.02 19.82
C LEU A 138 1.66 -9.72 19.31
N PHE A 139 1.08 -8.93 20.21
CA PHE A 139 0.33 -7.69 19.88
C PHE A 139 -1.01 -7.91 19.15
N SER A 140 -1.51 -9.14 19.11
CA SER A 140 -2.90 -9.41 18.70
C SER A 140 -3.85 -9.26 19.89
N VAL A 141 -5.12 -8.93 19.59
CA VAL A 141 -6.22 -8.93 20.57
C VAL A 141 -6.31 -10.28 21.28
N GLN A 142 -6.22 -11.38 20.53
CA GLN A 142 -6.27 -12.74 21.06
C GLN A 142 -5.12 -13.03 22.04
N HIS A 143 -3.93 -12.52 21.76
CA HIS A 143 -2.81 -12.63 22.70
C HIS A 143 -3.06 -11.84 23.98
N ALA A 144 -3.60 -10.61 23.88
CA ALA A 144 -3.92 -9.81 25.05
C ALA A 144 -5.04 -10.42 25.91
N GLU A 145 -6.09 -10.97 25.28
CA GLU A 145 -7.15 -11.73 25.95
C GLU A 145 -6.58 -12.94 26.70
N ALA A 146 -5.70 -13.72 26.06
CA ALA A 146 -5.06 -14.87 26.68
C ALA A 146 -4.16 -14.48 27.88
N VAL A 147 -3.50 -13.31 27.82
CA VAL A 147 -2.73 -12.78 28.95
C VAL A 147 -3.64 -12.45 30.13
N ILE A 148 -4.78 -11.81 29.88
CA ILE A 148 -5.77 -11.49 30.92
C ILE A 148 -6.32 -12.78 31.54
N GLU A 149 -6.77 -13.74 30.71
CA GLU A 149 -7.28 -15.04 31.17
C GLU A 149 -6.27 -15.75 32.08
N LYS A 150 -5.00 -15.82 31.66
CA LYS A 150 -3.94 -16.46 32.45
C LYS A 150 -3.63 -15.73 33.75
N LEU A 151 -3.71 -14.39 33.77
CA LEU A 151 -3.55 -13.61 34.99
C LEU A 151 -4.70 -13.85 35.96
N GLU A 152 -5.95 -13.91 35.46
CA GLU A 152 -7.13 -14.22 36.27
C GLU A 152 -7.08 -15.64 36.83
N GLU A 153 -6.72 -16.65 36.03
CA GLU A 153 -6.50 -18.03 36.49
C GLU A 153 -5.42 -18.09 37.59
N SER A 154 -4.28 -17.40 37.39
CA SER A 154 -3.18 -17.35 38.36
C SER A 154 -3.62 -16.67 39.66
N LYS A 155 -4.41 -15.59 39.57
CA LYS A 155 -4.97 -14.88 40.72
C LYS A 155 -5.93 -15.79 41.48
N GLN A 156 -6.85 -16.47 40.80
CA GLN A 156 -7.81 -17.37 41.43
C GLN A 156 -7.11 -18.51 42.16
N THR A 157 -6.14 -19.15 41.49
CA THR A 157 -5.31 -20.22 42.10
C THR A 157 -4.60 -19.74 43.36
N PHE A 158 -4.07 -18.52 43.35
CA PHE A 158 -3.44 -17.92 44.52
C PHE A 158 -4.45 -17.69 45.65
N VAL A 159 -5.62 -17.10 45.35
CA VAL A 159 -6.67 -16.87 46.35
C VAL A 159 -7.14 -18.19 46.98
N ASP A 160 -7.37 -19.22 46.16
CA ASP A 160 -7.80 -20.54 46.63
C ASP A 160 -6.74 -21.19 47.54
N SER A 161 -5.45 -20.97 47.27
CA SER A 161 -4.34 -21.53 48.05
C SER A 161 -4.14 -20.87 49.42
N TYR A 162 -4.62 -19.63 49.59
CA TYR A 162 -4.45 -18.85 50.83
C TYR A 162 -5.80 -18.43 51.46
N ALA A 163 -6.86 -19.16 51.15
CA ALA A 163 -8.20 -18.95 51.73
C ALA A 163 -8.27 -19.31 53.23
N THR A 164 -7.28 -20.03 53.75
CA THR A 164 -7.18 -20.44 55.16
C THR A 164 -6.03 -19.72 55.87
N ASN A 165 -6.18 -19.51 57.19
CA ASN A 165 -5.11 -19.06 58.07
C ASN A 165 -3.85 -19.94 57.92
N ILE A 166 -2.64 -19.35 58.05
CA ILE A 166 -1.37 -20.09 57.97
C ILE A 166 -1.34 -21.22 59.00
N VAL A 167 -1.88 -20.96 60.20
CA VAL A 167 -2.14 -21.99 61.20
C VAL A 167 -3.65 -22.19 61.32
N PRO A 168 -4.16 -23.42 61.09
CA PRO A 168 -5.58 -23.74 61.26
C PRO A 168 -6.06 -23.42 62.68
N GLU A 169 -7.28 -22.92 62.81
CA GLU A 169 -7.87 -22.56 64.11
C GLU A 169 -8.00 -23.77 65.07
N ASP A 170 -8.10 -24.97 64.52
CA ASP A 170 -8.20 -26.24 65.27
C ASP A 170 -6.83 -26.83 65.68
N SER A 171 -5.73 -26.09 65.50
CA SER A 171 -4.40 -26.58 65.84
C SER A 171 -4.23 -26.64 67.37
N GLU A 172 -4.28 -27.84 67.95
CA GLU A 172 -3.97 -28.04 69.37
C GLU A 172 -2.47 -27.89 69.62
N LEU A 173 -2.06 -26.71 70.08
CA LEU A 173 -0.71 -26.52 70.59
C LEU A 173 -0.54 -27.25 71.93
N PRO A 174 0.58 -27.97 72.16
CA PRO A 174 0.81 -28.74 73.39
C PRO A 174 0.83 -27.89 74.68
N TYR A 175 1.06 -26.59 74.55
CA TYR A 175 1.12 -25.63 75.67
C TYR A 175 0.33 -24.38 75.31
N LYS A 176 -0.89 -24.23 75.84
CA LYS A 176 -1.68 -22.99 75.74
C LYS A 176 -1.11 -21.96 76.70
N SER A 177 -0.35 -21.01 76.16
CA SER A 177 0.20 -19.87 76.89
C SER A 177 -0.13 -18.57 76.16
N GLU A 178 -0.16 -17.45 76.88
CA GLU A 178 -0.34 -16.13 76.24
C GLU A 178 0.70 -15.88 75.13
N GLY A 179 1.92 -16.39 75.31
CA GLY A 179 2.98 -16.32 74.29
C GLY A 179 2.71 -17.14 73.03
N SER A 180 2.10 -18.33 73.15
CA SER A 180 1.76 -19.15 71.98
C SER A 180 0.65 -18.53 71.14
N ASP A 181 -0.34 -17.90 71.79
CA ASP A 181 -1.44 -17.23 71.10
C ASP A 181 -0.95 -15.99 70.33
N LEU A 182 0.00 -15.24 70.89
CA LEU A 182 0.66 -14.11 70.21
C LEU A 182 1.43 -14.55 68.96
N ILE A 183 2.13 -15.69 69.02
CA ILE A 183 2.85 -16.26 67.86
C ILE A 183 1.87 -16.66 66.76
N LEU A 184 0.77 -17.35 67.10
CA LEU A 184 -0.26 -17.74 66.15
C LEU A 184 -0.94 -16.53 65.48
N GLN A 185 -1.31 -15.52 66.27
CA GLN A 185 -1.88 -14.28 65.75
C GLN A 185 -0.90 -13.55 64.81
N GLY A 186 0.39 -13.54 65.15
CA GLY A 186 1.45 -12.95 64.32
C GLY A 186 1.60 -13.66 62.97
N LEU A 187 1.64 -15.00 62.97
CA LEU A 187 1.72 -15.81 61.74
C LEU A 187 0.48 -15.63 60.86
N ASN A 188 -0.71 -15.68 61.44
CA ASN A 188 -1.95 -15.49 60.70
C ASN A 188 -2.10 -14.06 60.17
N LYS A 189 -1.62 -13.05 60.91
CA LYS A 189 -1.53 -11.66 60.40
C LYS A 189 -0.55 -11.55 59.23
N LEU A 190 0.64 -12.15 59.34
CA LEU A 190 1.63 -12.17 58.26
C LEU A 190 1.04 -12.79 56.97
N GLY A 191 0.30 -13.89 57.09
CA GLY A 191 -0.40 -14.50 55.97
C GLY A 191 -1.41 -13.57 55.29
N ARG A 192 -2.26 -12.90 56.09
CA ARG A 192 -3.23 -11.93 55.57
C ARG A 192 -2.57 -10.74 54.89
N ASP A 193 -1.52 -10.17 55.49
CA ASP A 193 -0.78 -9.04 54.92
C ASP A 193 -0.12 -9.43 53.58
N CYS A 194 0.38 -10.67 53.46
CA CYS A 194 0.92 -11.18 52.20
C CYS A 194 -0.15 -11.36 51.13
N VAL A 195 -1.31 -11.93 51.49
CA VAL A 195 -2.44 -12.07 50.55
C VAL A 195 -2.90 -10.70 50.02
N ASP A 196 -2.94 -9.67 50.88
CA ASP A 196 -3.26 -8.30 50.46
C ASP A 196 -2.22 -7.73 49.48
N LEU A 197 -0.92 -7.93 49.73
CA LEU A 197 0.15 -7.50 48.83
C LEU A 197 0.05 -8.16 47.45
N PHE A 198 -0.14 -9.49 47.40
CA PHE A 198 -0.33 -10.21 46.14
C PHE A 198 -1.61 -9.79 45.44
N SER A 199 -2.71 -9.56 46.17
CA SER A 199 -3.97 -9.08 45.62
C SER A 199 -3.81 -7.71 44.94
N LYS A 200 -3.06 -6.79 45.56
CA LYS A 200 -2.71 -5.49 44.97
C LYS A 200 -1.81 -5.63 43.74
N ALA A 201 -0.83 -6.55 43.76
CA ALA A 201 0.03 -6.83 42.61
C ALA A 201 -0.79 -7.36 41.42
N TYR A 202 -1.65 -8.37 41.63
CA TYR A 202 -2.55 -8.88 40.60
C TYR A 202 -3.50 -7.82 40.06
N ALA A 203 -4.03 -6.93 40.92
CA ALA A 203 -4.87 -5.82 40.46
C ALA A 203 -4.10 -4.82 39.57
N GLY A 204 -2.81 -4.57 39.86
CA GLY A 204 -1.92 -3.80 39.00
C GLY A 204 -1.64 -4.49 37.67
N GLU A 205 -1.30 -5.79 37.70
CA GLU A 205 -1.04 -6.62 36.52
C GLU A 205 -2.25 -6.67 35.58
N LEU A 206 -3.45 -6.90 36.13
CA LEU A 206 -4.69 -6.91 35.35
C LEU A 206 -5.00 -5.55 34.74
N ARG A 207 -4.72 -4.45 35.46
CA ARG A 207 -4.89 -3.10 34.92
C ARG A 207 -3.98 -2.85 33.70
N SER A 208 -2.70 -3.18 33.80
CA SER A 208 -1.77 -3.06 32.66
C SER A 208 -2.16 -4.01 31.53
N ALA A 209 -2.65 -5.22 31.84
CA ALA A 209 -3.17 -6.16 30.83
C ALA A 209 -4.41 -5.64 30.11
N THR A 210 -5.33 -4.94 30.80
CA THR A 210 -6.47 -4.28 30.16
C THR A 210 -6.02 -3.13 29.24
N GLN A 211 -5.01 -2.35 29.63
CA GLN A 211 -4.45 -1.31 28.75
C GLN A 211 -3.74 -1.91 27.53
N TYR A 212 -3.04 -3.03 27.73
CA TYR A 212 -2.45 -3.79 26.64
C TYR A 212 -3.51 -4.29 25.64
N LEU A 213 -4.64 -4.82 26.13
CA LEU A 213 -5.76 -5.24 25.29
C LEU A 213 -6.30 -4.07 24.45
N LYS A 214 -6.57 -2.92 25.08
CA LYS A 214 -7.04 -1.72 24.37
C LYS A 214 -6.07 -1.28 23.28
N ALA A 215 -4.77 -1.29 23.57
CA ALA A 215 -3.75 -0.96 22.57
C ALA A 215 -3.77 -1.95 21.40
N CYS A 216 -3.97 -3.25 21.66
CA CYS A 216 -4.09 -4.26 20.60
C CYS A 216 -5.38 -4.10 19.77
N GLU A 217 -6.50 -3.74 20.40
CA GLU A 217 -7.77 -3.43 19.71
C GLU A 217 -7.61 -2.22 18.79
N SER A 218 -7.02 -1.13 19.30
CA SER A 218 -6.71 0.06 18.49
C SER A 218 -5.74 -0.24 17.35
N LEU A 219 -4.77 -1.14 17.56
CA LEU A 219 -3.85 -1.59 16.52
C LEU A 219 -4.58 -2.36 15.41
N GLN A 220 -5.54 -3.21 15.77
CA GLN A 220 -6.36 -3.94 14.81
C GLN A 220 -7.26 -3.00 14.00
N GLU A 221 -7.94 -2.05 14.66
CA GLU A 221 -8.79 -1.04 13.99
C GLU A 221 -7.98 -0.15 13.04
N ALA A 222 -6.80 0.32 13.49
CA ALA A 222 -5.90 1.11 12.65
C ALA A 222 -5.35 0.30 11.47
N THR A 223 -5.07 -0.99 11.64
CA THR A 223 -4.63 -1.88 10.55
C THR A 223 -5.72 -2.07 9.50
N ASN A 224 -6.98 -2.26 9.93
CA ASN A 224 -8.11 -2.33 9.01
C ASN A 224 -8.29 -1.00 8.25
N SER A 225 -8.20 0.13 8.95
CA SER A 225 -8.30 1.46 8.35
C SER A 225 -7.19 1.71 7.32
N GLN A 226 -5.97 1.25 7.60
CA GLN A 226 -4.85 1.31 6.67
C GLN A 226 -5.13 0.51 5.39
N SER A 227 -5.71 -0.68 5.53
CA SER A 227 -6.10 -1.50 4.37
C SER A 227 -7.18 -0.83 3.51
N ASP A 228 -8.14 -0.14 4.13
CA ASP A 228 -9.15 0.64 3.42
C ASP A 228 -8.54 1.83 2.67
N ILE A 229 -7.61 2.57 3.30
CA ILE A 229 -6.90 3.68 2.65
C ILE A 229 -6.09 3.17 1.46
N ASP A 230 -5.38 2.04 1.61
CA ASP A 230 -4.60 1.44 0.52
C ASP A 230 -5.48 1.01 -0.66
N LEU A 231 -6.64 0.43 -0.37
CA LEU A 231 -7.62 0.07 -1.38
C LEU A 231 -8.14 1.32 -2.13
N CYS A 232 -8.50 2.37 -1.38
CA CYS A 232 -8.97 3.64 -1.94
C CYS A 232 -7.89 4.32 -2.80
N LEU A 233 -6.62 4.31 -2.35
CA LEU A 233 -5.49 4.86 -3.10
C LEU A 233 -5.24 4.12 -4.41
N LEU A 234 -5.28 2.78 -4.37
CA LEU A 234 -5.12 1.95 -5.54
C LEU A 234 -6.23 2.23 -6.56
N TYR A 235 -7.49 2.26 -6.09
CA TYR A 235 -8.64 2.57 -6.92
C TYR A 235 -8.54 3.97 -7.53
N ALA A 236 -8.32 5.02 -6.72
CA ALA A 236 -8.22 6.40 -7.19
C ALA A 236 -7.12 6.59 -8.25
N ARG A 237 -5.96 5.95 -8.09
CA ARG A 237 -4.90 5.96 -9.11
C ARG A 237 -5.33 5.26 -10.40
N SER A 238 -6.01 4.13 -10.29
CA SER A 238 -6.51 3.39 -11.46
C SER A 238 -7.49 4.22 -12.30
N ILE A 239 -8.30 5.09 -11.68
CA ILE A 239 -9.17 6.03 -12.40
C ILE A 239 -8.34 7.05 -13.19
N ILE A 240 -7.28 7.61 -12.59
CA ILE A 240 -6.39 8.56 -13.28
C ILE A 240 -5.68 7.91 -14.45
N ASP A 241 -5.28 6.65 -14.30
CA ASP A 241 -4.61 5.88 -15.34
C ASP A 241 -5.58 5.40 -16.45
N GLY A 242 -6.87 5.73 -16.35
CA GLY A 242 -7.90 5.39 -17.34
C GLY A 242 -8.34 3.93 -17.32
N ASN A 243 -7.97 3.16 -16.29
CA ASN A 243 -8.32 1.75 -16.14
C ASN A 243 -8.87 1.51 -14.73
N PRO A 244 -10.10 1.96 -14.42
CA PRO A 244 -10.68 1.77 -13.10
C PRO A 244 -10.76 0.27 -12.77
N LEU A 245 -10.16 -0.11 -11.64
CA LEU A 245 -10.19 -1.49 -11.17
C LEU A 245 -11.60 -1.88 -10.74
N ASN A 246 -12.01 -3.13 -11.00
CA ASN A 246 -13.28 -3.65 -10.47
C ASN A 246 -13.12 -4.04 -8.99
N VAL A 247 -13.20 -3.05 -8.12
CA VAL A 247 -13.04 -3.19 -6.66
C VAL A 247 -14.28 -2.63 -5.98
N ASP A 248 -14.83 -3.40 -5.04
CA ASP A 248 -15.94 -2.94 -4.21
C ASP A 248 -15.44 -2.00 -3.10
N LEU A 249 -15.75 -0.72 -3.24
CA LEU A 249 -15.47 0.31 -2.22
C LEU A 249 -16.66 0.58 -1.29
N SER A 250 -17.77 -0.16 -1.39
CA SER A 250 -19.02 0.12 -0.66
C SER A 250 -18.88 0.16 0.85
N LYS A 251 -17.89 -0.56 1.40
CA LYS A 251 -17.60 -0.60 2.84
C LYS A 251 -16.59 0.46 3.29
N THR A 252 -16.00 1.20 2.36
CA THR A 252 -14.99 2.23 2.65
C THR A 252 -15.63 3.61 2.72
N GLN A 253 -14.96 4.55 3.39
CA GLN A 253 -15.40 5.95 3.45
C GLN A 253 -15.37 6.67 2.08
N ASN A 254 -14.65 6.12 1.10
CA ASN A 254 -14.48 6.71 -0.23
C ASN A 254 -15.27 5.99 -1.33
N ALA A 255 -16.40 5.36 -0.97
CA ALA A 255 -17.30 4.71 -1.94
C ALA A 255 -17.73 5.62 -3.10
N TRP A 256 -17.83 6.94 -2.86
CA TRP A 256 -18.16 7.96 -3.85
C TRP A 256 -17.14 8.07 -5.01
N LEU A 257 -15.91 7.55 -4.86
CA LEU A 257 -14.95 7.43 -5.96
C LEU A 257 -15.51 6.57 -7.11
N GLY A 258 -16.36 5.59 -6.81
CA GLY A 258 -17.08 4.80 -7.81
C GLY A 258 -18.02 5.66 -8.67
N GLU A 259 -18.73 6.62 -8.06
CA GLU A 259 -19.61 7.54 -8.79
C GLU A 259 -18.82 8.46 -9.72
N ILE A 260 -17.64 8.92 -9.29
CA ILE A 260 -16.77 9.73 -10.15
C ILE A 260 -16.22 8.91 -11.31
N ALA A 261 -15.80 7.67 -11.07
CA ALA A 261 -15.34 6.78 -12.14
C ALA A 261 -16.43 6.57 -13.21
N ASN A 262 -17.65 6.22 -12.79
CA ASN A 262 -18.80 6.06 -13.68
C ASN A 262 -19.14 7.38 -14.41
N GLY A 263 -19.01 8.51 -13.71
CA GLY A 263 -19.22 9.83 -14.30
C GLY A 263 -18.18 10.18 -15.37
N LEU A 264 -16.92 9.78 -15.19
CA LEU A 264 -15.85 9.96 -16.17
C LEU A 264 -16.05 9.07 -17.40
N GLU A 265 -16.38 7.79 -17.21
CA GLU A 265 -16.70 6.86 -18.29
C GLU A 265 -17.86 7.39 -19.14
N LYS A 266 -18.93 7.87 -18.51
CA LYS A 266 -20.06 8.47 -19.21
C LYS A 266 -19.68 9.72 -20.00
N ILE A 267 -18.76 10.56 -19.49
CA ILE A 267 -18.29 11.72 -20.24
C ILE A 267 -17.46 11.27 -21.45
N GLU A 268 -16.64 10.24 -21.31
CA GLU A 268 -15.86 9.68 -22.41
C GLU A 268 -16.75 9.10 -23.52
N ASP A 269 -17.79 8.36 -23.15
CA ASP A 269 -18.83 7.88 -24.08
C ASP A 269 -19.52 9.05 -24.82
N GLN A 270 -19.90 10.10 -24.08
CA GLN A 270 -20.53 11.29 -24.68
C GLN A 270 -19.60 12.02 -25.63
N LEU A 271 -18.30 12.12 -25.31
CA LEU A 271 -17.31 12.71 -26.20
C LEU A 271 -17.19 11.91 -27.49
N LEU A 272 -17.17 10.58 -27.39
CA LEU A 272 -17.09 9.68 -28.54
C LEU A 272 -18.35 9.76 -29.42
N GLU A 273 -19.53 9.83 -28.81
CA GLU A 273 -20.80 10.04 -29.53
C GLU A 273 -20.83 11.40 -30.25
N LYS A 274 -20.41 12.47 -29.57
CA LYS A 274 -20.37 13.83 -30.14
C LYS A 274 -19.39 13.96 -31.31
N ASN A 275 -18.21 13.36 -31.21
CA ASN A 275 -17.25 13.31 -32.31
C ASN A 275 -17.84 12.60 -33.54
N LYS A 276 -18.44 11.41 -33.36
CA LYS A 276 -19.12 10.68 -34.44
C LYS A 276 -20.27 11.47 -35.06
N ALA A 277 -21.04 12.19 -34.23
CA ALA A 277 -22.14 13.02 -34.72
C ALA A 277 -21.65 14.23 -35.52
N LEU A 278 -20.49 14.82 -35.18
CA LEU A 278 -19.87 15.86 -35.99
C LEU A 278 -19.41 15.30 -37.35
N ASP A 279 -18.72 14.15 -37.36
CA ASP A 279 -18.23 13.53 -38.59
C ASP A 279 -19.39 13.30 -39.58
N LEU A 280 -20.51 12.76 -39.09
CA LEU A 280 -21.72 12.54 -39.89
C LEU A 280 -22.33 13.85 -40.41
N LYS A 281 -22.38 14.89 -39.56
CA LYS A 281 -22.92 16.21 -39.95
C LYS A 281 -22.06 16.88 -41.01
N LEU A 282 -20.73 16.81 -40.87
CA LEU A 282 -19.78 17.31 -41.85
C LEU A 282 -19.93 16.55 -43.16
N GLU A 283 -19.90 15.22 -43.15
CA GLU A 283 -20.04 14.41 -44.37
C GLU A 283 -21.34 14.73 -45.14
N LYS A 284 -22.46 14.83 -44.42
CA LYS A 284 -23.76 15.17 -45.02
C LYS A 284 -23.78 16.58 -45.60
N ALA A 285 -23.29 17.58 -44.86
CA ALA A 285 -23.28 18.97 -45.30
C ALA A 285 -22.33 19.19 -46.48
N MET A 286 -21.13 18.60 -46.41
CA MET A 286 -20.12 18.66 -47.46
C MET A 286 -20.60 17.96 -48.73
N SER A 287 -21.14 16.74 -48.66
CA SER A 287 -21.60 16.04 -49.88
C SER A 287 -22.72 16.78 -50.60
N SER A 288 -23.72 17.31 -49.87
CA SER A 288 -24.82 18.06 -50.47
C SER A 288 -24.32 19.29 -51.23
N LYS A 289 -23.45 20.09 -50.60
CA LYS A 289 -22.95 21.34 -51.18
C LYS A 289 -21.85 21.12 -52.22
N GLN A 290 -21.05 20.06 -52.08
CA GLN A 290 -20.06 19.67 -53.07
C GLN A 290 -20.72 19.27 -54.40
N THR A 291 -21.86 18.56 -54.37
CA THR A 291 -22.57 18.22 -55.62
C THR A 291 -23.10 19.45 -56.36
N GLU A 292 -23.61 20.45 -55.63
CA GLU A 292 -24.02 21.74 -56.21
C GLU A 292 -22.82 22.48 -56.81
N HIS A 293 -21.68 22.46 -56.12
CA HIS A 293 -20.43 23.07 -56.58
C HIS A 293 -19.90 22.38 -57.85
N ASP A 294 -19.81 21.05 -57.86
CA ASP A 294 -19.30 20.27 -58.99
C ASP A 294 -20.19 20.43 -60.24
N LEU A 295 -21.50 20.55 -60.04
CA LEU A 295 -22.44 20.87 -61.12
C LEU A 295 -22.17 22.27 -61.69
N ALA A 296 -22.03 23.30 -60.84
CA ALA A 296 -21.77 24.66 -61.27
C ALA A 296 -20.43 24.79 -62.01
N VAL A 297 -19.39 24.07 -61.57
CA VAL A 297 -18.08 23.98 -62.25
C VAL A 297 -18.22 23.31 -63.62
N SER A 298 -18.98 22.22 -63.69
CA SER A 298 -19.22 21.50 -64.96
C SER A 298 -19.95 22.38 -65.97
N GLU A 299 -21.01 23.08 -65.55
CA GLU A 299 -21.75 24.02 -66.38
C GLU A 299 -20.89 25.19 -66.85
N LEU A 300 -20.01 25.72 -65.97
CA LEU A 300 -19.06 26.76 -66.33
C LEU A 300 -18.07 26.29 -67.41
N LYS A 301 -17.59 25.05 -67.29
CA LYS A 301 -16.70 24.46 -68.29
C LYS A 301 -17.38 24.36 -69.66
N VAL A 302 -18.62 23.90 -69.70
CA VAL A 302 -19.43 23.86 -70.94
C VAL A 302 -19.58 25.25 -71.56
N LEU A 303 -19.86 26.28 -70.76
CA LEU A 303 -19.97 27.65 -71.24
C LEU A 303 -18.62 28.19 -71.79
N GLN A 304 -17.51 27.86 -71.14
CA GLN A 304 -16.18 28.22 -71.61
C GLN A 304 -15.84 27.54 -72.94
N ASP A 305 -16.12 26.25 -73.06
CA ASP A 305 -15.90 25.48 -74.29
C ASP A 305 -16.74 26.06 -75.44
N GLN A 306 -18.02 26.36 -75.19
CA GLN A 306 -18.91 27.04 -76.17
C GLN A 306 -18.45 28.44 -76.55
N THR A 307 -17.69 29.13 -75.70
CA THR A 307 -17.14 30.46 -76.01
C THR A 307 -15.91 30.35 -76.92
N ILE A 308 -15.15 29.25 -76.82
CA ILE A 308 -13.98 28.97 -77.67
C ILE A 308 -14.45 28.49 -79.05
N GLU A 309 -15.43 27.59 -79.08
CA GLU A 309 -16.07 27.07 -80.29
C GLU A 309 -17.56 27.42 -80.29
N PRO A 310 -17.97 28.55 -80.92
CA PRO A 310 -19.36 28.96 -80.94
C PRO A 310 -20.26 27.89 -81.60
N PRO A 311 -21.48 27.67 -81.09
CA PRO A 311 -22.41 26.70 -81.67
C PRO A 311 -22.64 26.92 -83.17
N ALA A 312 -22.84 25.83 -83.91
CA ALA A 312 -23.04 25.87 -85.36
C ALA A 312 -24.17 26.84 -85.78
N GLU A 313 -25.26 26.95 -85.02
CA GLU A 313 -26.34 27.91 -85.27
C GLU A 313 -25.91 29.38 -85.19
N VAL A 314 -24.98 29.69 -84.28
CA VAL A 314 -24.42 31.05 -84.12
C VAL A 314 -23.49 31.35 -85.29
N LEU A 315 -22.64 30.40 -85.67
CA LEU A 315 -21.76 30.53 -86.83
C LEU A 315 -22.54 30.57 -88.16
N ALA A 316 -23.61 29.80 -88.29
CA ALA A 316 -24.50 29.77 -89.45
C ALA A 316 -25.20 31.12 -89.67
N ARG A 317 -25.66 31.76 -88.58
CA ARG A 317 -26.20 33.12 -88.63
C ARG A 317 -25.15 34.18 -88.91
N LEU A 318 -23.93 34.02 -88.39
CA LEU A 318 -22.79 34.91 -88.68
C LEU A 318 -22.33 34.82 -90.15
N THR A 319 -22.41 33.63 -90.74
CA THR A 319 -21.95 33.34 -92.11
C THR A 319 -23.05 33.42 -93.15
N GLY A 320 -24.31 33.64 -92.75
CA GLY A 320 -25.46 33.76 -93.65
C GLY A 320 -25.90 32.43 -94.28
N GLN A 321 -25.39 31.29 -93.79
CA GLN A 321 -25.72 29.97 -94.31
C GLN A 321 -26.87 29.36 -93.50
N ASN A 322 -28.09 29.36 -94.07
CA ASN A 322 -29.11 28.42 -93.62
C ASN A 322 -28.70 27.01 -94.07
N GLU A 323 -28.78 26.01 -93.18
CA GLU A 323 -28.45 24.60 -93.45
C GLU A 323 -29.25 23.97 -94.61
N THR A 324 -30.24 24.68 -95.17
CA THR A 324 -31.11 24.25 -96.28
C THR A 324 -30.88 24.99 -97.60
N ALA A 325 -29.90 25.90 -97.71
CA ALA A 325 -29.63 26.59 -98.96
C ALA A 325 -28.75 25.74 -99.90
N GLU A 326 -29.34 25.24 -101.00
CA GLU A 326 -28.59 24.75 -102.14
C GLU A 326 -27.49 25.74 -102.51
N LYS A 327 -26.27 25.22 -102.70
CA LYS A 327 -25.05 25.97 -103.04
C LYS A 327 -25.32 27.05 -104.10
N SER A 328 -25.61 28.27 -103.67
CA SER A 328 -25.56 29.43 -104.56
C SER A 328 -24.13 29.94 -104.60
N GLU A 329 -23.67 30.26 -105.80
CA GLU A 329 -22.33 30.77 -106.09
C GLU A 329 -22.17 32.21 -105.57
N ASN A 330 -22.09 32.37 -104.26
CA ASN A 330 -21.24 33.36 -103.56
C ASN A 330 -21.53 33.27 -102.05
N PRO A 331 -20.62 32.71 -101.23
CA PRO A 331 -20.84 32.52 -99.79
C PRO A 331 -20.91 33.81 -98.95
N LEU A 332 -20.78 34.98 -99.58
CA LEU A 332 -20.64 36.28 -98.93
C LEU A 332 -21.37 37.35 -99.75
N ASN A 333 -22.70 37.23 -99.87
CA ASN A 333 -23.52 38.28 -100.47
C ASN A 333 -24.58 38.74 -99.47
N PHE A 334 -24.10 39.29 -98.36
CA PHE A 334 -24.94 40.08 -97.46
C PHE A 334 -25.25 41.42 -98.14
N ALA A 335 -26.50 41.88 -98.11
CA ALA A 335 -26.71 43.33 -98.18
C ALA A 335 -26.04 43.97 -96.95
N ASP A 336 -25.46 45.18 -97.05
CA ASP A 336 -24.71 45.82 -95.94
C ASP A 336 -25.48 45.73 -94.60
N ASP A 337 -26.79 45.97 -94.62
CA ASP A 337 -27.67 45.89 -93.45
C ASP A 337 -27.76 44.48 -92.80
N GLN A 338 -27.61 43.39 -93.57
CA GLN A 338 -27.69 42.00 -93.07
C GLN A 338 -26.39 41.53 -92.42
N TYR A 339 -25.25 42.04 -92.90
CA TYR A 339 -23.95 41.75 -92.30
C TYR A 339 -23.81 42.44 -90.93
N GLU A 340 -24.21 43.72 -90.83
CA GLU A 340 -24.24 44.44 -89.56
C GLU A 340 -25.14 43.75 -88.53
N GLN A 341 -26.35 43.31 -88.94
CA GLN A 341 -27.25 42.55 -88.06
C GLN A 341 -26.65 41.21 -87.57
N SER A 342 -25.86 40.53 -88.40
CA SER A 342 -25.20 39.28 -88.02
C SER A 342 -24.06 39.48 -87.01
N LEU A 343 -23.32 40.59 -87.16
CA LEU A 343 -22.28 41.03 -86.23
C LEU A 343 -22.87 41.46 -84.89
N ASP A 344 -23.96 42.22 -84.90
CA ASP A 344 -24.68 42.63 -83.70
C ASP A 344 -25.19 41.43 -82.92
N PHE A 345 -25.79 40.45 -83.60
CA PHE A 345 -26.24 39.19 -82.98
C PHE A 345 -25.09 38.43 -82.31
N TYR A 346 -23.93 38.34 -82.95
CA TYR A 346 -22.77 37.65 -82.38
C TYR A 346 -22.15 38.39 -81.21
N LEU A 347 -22.07 39.73 -81.29
CA LEU A 347 -21.60 40.56 -80.19
C LEU A 347 -22.54 40.46 -79.00
N GLU A 348 -23.86 40.44 -79.22
CA GLU A 348 -24.87 40.21 -78.18
C GLU A 348 -24.73 38.81 -77.57
N TRP A 349 -24.56 37.77 -78.39
CA TRP A 349 -24.31 36.41 -77.91
C TRP A 349 -23.03 36.32 -77.08
N MET A 350 -21.91 36.92 -77.52
CA MET A 350 -20.65 36.98 -76.78
C MET A 350 -20.78 37.73 -75.45
N GLN A 351 -21.53 38.84 -75.43
CA GLN A 351 -21.82 39.60 -74.22
C GLN A 351 -22.66 38.76 -73.24
N ASN A 352 -23.67 38.04 -73.74
CA ASN A 352 -24.47 37.12 -72.93
C ASN A 352 -23.65 35.96 -72.38
N GLN A 353 -22.76 35.36 -73.17
CA GLN A 353 -21.82 34.32 -72.70
C GLN A 353 -20.91 34.84 -71.59
N ARG A 354 -20.33 36.03 -71.75
CA ARG A 354 -19.53 36.67 -70.68
C ARG A 354 -20.34 36.91 -69.42
N ALA A 355 -21.60 37.35 -69.55
CA ALA A 355 -22.47 37.57 -68.40
C ALA A 355 -22.78 36.26 -67.67
N LEU A 356 -23.06 35.18 -68.41
CA LEU A 356 -23.31 33.85 -67.85
C LEU A 356 -22.08 33.27 -67.15
N ILE A 357 -20.90 33.33 -67.78
CA ILE A 357 -19.63 32.87 -67.18
C ILE A 357 -19.32 33.68 -65.90
N LYS A 358 -19.53 34.99 -65.92
CA LYS A 358 -19.36 35.84 -64.73
C LYS A 358 -20.33 35.45 -63.62
N GLY A 359 -21.59 35.18 -63.96
CA GLY A 359 -22.61 34.70 -63.02
C GLY A 359 -22.26 33.35 -62.41
N LYS A 360 -21.80 32.38 -63.21
CA LYS A 360 -21.37 31.05 -62.73
C LYS A 360 -20.12 31.12 -61.85
N ASN A 361 -19.10 31.89 -62.24
CA ASN A 361 -17.92 32.15 -61.40
C ASN A 361 -18.28 32.83 -60.07
N GLN A 362 -19.30 33.70 -60.07
CA GLN A 362 -19.81 34.29 -58.84
C GLN A 362 -20.49 33.22 -57.97
N LYS A 363 -21.33 32.37 -58.57
CA LYS A 363 -22.02 31.30 -57.84
C LYS A 363 -21.06 30.25 -57.25
N ILE A 364 -20.01 29.88 -57.98
CA ILE A 364 -18.96 28.98 -57.48
C ILE A 364 -18.29 29.58 -56.24
N ARG A 365 -17.86 30.85 -56.31
CA ARG A 365 -17.26 31.55 -55.17
C ARG A 365 -18.18 31.66 -53.96
N GLU A 366 -19.48 31.85 -54.19
CA GLU A 366 -20.48 31.84 -53.12
C GLU A 366 -20.62 30.45 -52.49
N LEU A 367 -20.65 29.38 -53.29
CA LEU A 367 -20.70 28.00 -52.80
C LEU A 367 -19.43 27.62 -52.02
N ASP A 368 -18.25 28.05 -52.48
CA ASP A 368 -16.98 27.85 -51.76
C ASP A 368 -17.01 28.55 -50.39
N ALA A 369 -17.49 29.80 -50.35
CA ALA A 369 -17.62 30.55 -49.10
C ALA A 369 -18.64 29.90 -48.14
N GLU A 370 -19.79 29.46 -48.66
CA GLU A 370 -20.81 28.74 -47.89
C GLU A 370 -20.25 27.43 -47.31
N LEU A 371 -19.48 26.66 -48.08
CA LEU A 371 -18.85 25.41 -47.63
C LEU A 371 -17.90 25.65 -46.45
N ILE A 372 -17.02 26.64 -46.56
CA ILE A 372 -16.09 27.03 -45.50
C ILE A 372 -16.85 27.48 -44.24
N GLU A 373 -17.87 28.32 -44.41
CA GLU A 373 -18.68 28.83 -43.30
C GLU A 373 -19.43 27.71 -42.57
N ILE A 374 -20.00 26.75 -43.30
CA ILE A 374 -20.68 25.59 -42.71
C ILE A 374 -19.70 24.73 -41.92
N GLU A 375 -18.52 24.44 -42.47
CA GLU A 375 -17.50 23.65 -41.78
C GLU A 375 -17.04 24.34 -40.50
N GLU A 376 -16.75 25.65 -40.56
CA GLU A 376 -16.28 26.42 -39.42
C GLU A 376 -17.34 26.49 -38.31
N ASN A 377 -18.60 26.77 -38.66
CA ASN A 377 -19.71 26.79 -37.72
C ASN A 377 -19.92 25.45 -37.02
N LEU A 378 -19.90 24.34 -37.77
CA LEU A 378 -20.05 22.99 -37.19
C LEU A 378 -18.88 22.65 -36.25
N ARG A 379 -17.64 22.97 -36.64
CA ARG A 379 -16.45 22.78 -35.81
C ARG A 379 -16.49 23.65 -34.56
N GLN A 380 -16.95 24.89 -34.65
CA GLN A 380 -17.07 25.80 -33.51
C GLN A 380 -18.09 25.28 -32.49
N VAL A 381 -19.31 24.96 -32.93
CA VAL A 381 -20.37 24.42 -32.04
C VAL A 381 -19.89 23.15 -31.35
N HIS A 382 -19.25 22.25 -32.10
CA HIS A 382 -18.67 21.04 -31.52
C HIS A 382 -17.55 21.35 -30.50
N ALA A 383 -16.66 22.29 -30.80
CA ALA A 383 -15.59 22.70 -29.89
C ALA A 383 -16.14 23.25 -28.58
N GLU A 384 -17.25 24.00 -28.60
CA GLU A 384 -17.92 24.50 -27.40
C GLU A 384 -18.54 23.37 -26.57
N GLU A 385 -19.23 22.42 -27.22
CA GLU A 385 -19.85 21.27 -26.54
C GLU A 385 -18.80 20.34 -25.93
N VAL A 386 -17.78 19.97 -26.71
CA VAL A 386 -16.66 19.14 -26.23
C VAL A 386 -15.83 19.88 -25.18
N GLY A 387 -15.68 21.20 -25.29
CA GLY A 387 -15.00 22.03 -24.30
C GLY A 387 -15.65 21.94 -22.93
N LYS A 388 -16.99 21.98 -22.86
CA LYS A 388 -17.75 21.83 -21.60
C LYS A 388 -17.54 20.45 -20.97
N LEU A 389 -17.67 19.39 -21.76
CA LEU A 389 -17.46 18.01 -21.29
C LEU A 389 -16.03 17.77 -20.81
N ARG A 390 -15.03 18.29 -21.54
CA ARG A 390 -13.62 18.20 -21.13
C ARG A 390 -13.34 18.97 -19.85
N ALA A 391 -13.94 20.15 -19.67
CA ALA A 391 -13.81 20.91 -18.43
C ALA A 391 -14.42 20.16 -17.24
N GLU A 392 -15.59 19.53 -17.42
CA GLU A 392 -16.20 18.69 -16.38
C GLU A 392 -15.32 17.48 -16.04
N ALA A 393 -14.78 16.79 -17.04
CA ALA A 393 -13.86 15.67 -16.84
C ALA A 393 -12.59 16.10 -16.09
N GLN A 394 -12.02 17.27 -16.44
CA GLN A 394 -10.86 17.82 -15.76
C GLN A 394 -11.14 18.14 -14.28
N GLU A 395 -12.30 18.71 -13.97
CA GLU A 395 -12.66 18.99 -12.57
C GLU A 395 -12.83 17.70 -11.76
N LYS A 396 -13.48 16.68 -12.33
CA LYS A 396 -13.55 15.34 -11.71
C LYS A 396 -12.17 14.73 -11.48
N GLN A 397 -11.28 14.79 -12.47
CA GLN A 397 -9.89 14.33 -12.34
C GLN A 397 -9.10 15.11 -11.28
N LYS A 398 -9.33 16.43 -11.16
CA LYS A 398 -8.70 17.27 -10.14
C LYS A 398 -9.17 16.90 -8.73
N THR A 399 -10.46 16.63 -8.56
CA THR A 399 -11.02 16.11 -7.30
C THR A 399 -10.35 14.80 -6.91
N ILE A 400 -10.21 13.84 -7.84
CA ILE A 400 -9.52 12.57 -7.57
C ILE A 400 -8.06 12.82 -7.16
N LYS A 401 -7.33 13.70 -7.85
CA LYS A 401 -5.94 14.04 -7.50
C LYS A 401 -5.84 14.61 -6.09
N SER A 402 -6.72 15.55 -5.72
CA SER A 402 -6.77 16.10 -4.37
C SER A 402 -7.06 15.02 -3.33
N THR A 403 -7.95 14.08 -3.63
CA THR A 403 -8.26 12.96 -2.73
C THR A 403 -7.09 12.02 -2.58
N ILE A 404 -6.32 11.75 -3.64
CA ILE A 404 -5.07 10.97 -3.53
C ILE A 404 -4.09 11.67 -2.59
N ASP A 405 -3.91 12.98 -2.70
CA ASP A 405 -3.00 13.72 -1.82
C ASP A 405 -3.44 13.64 -0.36
N ILE A 406 -4.75 13.74 -0.09
CA ILE A 406 -5.33 13.58 1.25
C ILE A 406 -5.09 12.16 1.76
N LEU A 407 -5.44 11.13 0.98
CA LEU A 407 -5.28 9.73 1.38
C LEU A 407 -3.81 9.33 1.60
N VAL A 408 -2.88 9.89 0.82
CA VAL A 408 -1.44 9.68 1.05
C VAL A 408 -1.01 10.29 2.38
N LYS A 409 -1.55 11.46 2.73
CA LYS A 409 -1.29 12.09 4.02
C LYS A 409 -1.92 11.29 5.17
N ASP A 410 -3.20 10.93 5.05
CA ASP A 410 -3.91 10.16 6.06
C ASP A 410 -3.23 8.81 6.31
N LYS A 411 -2.71 8.16 5.26
CA LYS A 411 -1.87 6.97 5.37
C LYS A 411 -0.61 7.23 6.20
N ALA A 412 0.11 8.33 5.95
CA ALA A 412 1.32 8.66 6.69
C ALA A 412 1.03 8.99 8.17
N ASP A 413 -0.07 9.71 8.43
CA ASP A 413 -0.53 10.04 9.77
C ASP A 413 -0.95 8.76 10.53
N LEU A 414 -1.61 7.81 9.83
CA LEU A 414 -2.00 6.52 10.39
C LEU A 414 -0.80 5.59 10.64
N ASP A 415 0.21 5.59 9.75
CA ASP A 415 1.47 4.87 9.97
C ASP A 415 2.19 5.37 11.24
N ALA A 416 2.21 6.69 11.47
CA ALA A 416 2.79 7.27 12.69
C ALA A 416 1.99 6.91 13.95
N LEU A 417 0.65 6.90 13.85
CA LEU A 417 -0.22 6.45 14.94
C LEU A 417 0.00 4.97 15.26
N LEU A 418 0.10 4.11 14.24
CA LEU A 418 0.37 2.68 14.40
C LEU A 418 1.68 2.42 15.15
N GLU A 419 2.74 3.14 14.82
CA GLU A 419 4.01 3.02 15.54
C GLU A 419 3.91 3.47 17.00
N THR A 420 3.14 4.54 17.27
CA THR A 420 2.87 4.98 18.65
C THR A 420 2.11 3.92 19.45
N ILE A 421 1.03 3.36 18.88
CA ILE A 421 0.24 2.31 19.52
C ILE A 421 1.07 1.05 19.76
N LYS A 422 1.98 0.67 18.83
CA LYS A 422 2.91 -0.45 19.03
C LYS A 422 3.86 -0.21 20.19
N VAL A 423 4.39 1.00 20.32
CA VAL A 423 5.25 1.38 21.45
C VAL A 423 4.48 1.27 22.77
N ASP A 424 3.25 1.77 22.83
CA ASP A 424 2.38 1.67 24.01
C ASP A 424 2.06 0.21 24.35
N ALA A 425 1.68 -0.61 23.36
CA ALA A 425 1.41 -2.03 23.55
C ALA A 425 2.64 -2.78 24.10
N LYS A 426 3.84 -2.48 23.56
CA LYS A 426 5.10 -3.03 24.05
C LYS A 426 5.41 -2.57 25.47
N HIS A 427 5.14 -1.31 25.78
CA HIS A 427 5.34 -0.75 27.11
C HIS A 427 4.48 -1.49 28.15
N TYR A 428 3.15 -1.55 27.95
CA TYR A 428 2.25 -2.26 28.86
C TYR A 428 2.60 -3.74 29.00
N PHE A 429 2.96 -4.41 27.91
CA PHE A 429 3.38 -5.81 27.98
C PHE A 429 4.66 -5.99 28.81
N THR A 430 5.62 -5.08 28.67
CA THR A 430 6.86 -5.10 29.46
C THR A 430 6.59 -4.83 30.94
N GLU A 431 5.67 -3.91 31.27
CA GLU A 431 5.23 -3.66 32.65
C GLU A 431 4.63 -4.92 33.29
N ILE A 432 3.75 -5.62 32.57
CA ILE A 432 3.15 -6.88 33.03
C ILE A 432 4.24 -7.92 33.30
N GLN A 433 5.16 -8.12 32.37
CA GLN A 433 6.27 -9.07 32.54
C GLN A 433 7.13 -8.72 33.74
N THR A 434 7.45 -7.44 33.92
CA THR A 434 8.26 -6.96 35.04
C THR A 434 7.56 -7.18 36.38
N SER A 435 6.26 -6.86 36.47
CA SER A 435 5.47 -7.12 37.68
C SER A 435 5.39 -8.61 38.01
N ILE A 436 5.10 -9.47 37.02
CA ILE A 436 5.04 -10.93 37.21
C ILE A 436 6.38 -11.46 37.72
N ASN A 437 7.50 -10.98 37.16
CA ASN A 437 8.83 -11.40 37.59
C ASN A 437 9.14 -10.94 39.02
N ASN A 438 8.78 -9.70 39.38
CA ASN A 438 8.92 -9.18 40.73
C ASN A 438 8.08 -9.97 41.74
N ARG A 439 6.83 -10.31 41.38
CA ARG A 439 5.94 -11.12 42.19
C ARG A 439 6.48 -12.54 42.41
N LYS A 440 7.03 -13.17 41.37
CA LYS A 440 7.72 -14.48 41.49
C LYS A 440 8.94 -14.41 42.40
N LEU A 441 9.77 -13.39 42.25
CA LEU A 441 10.95 -13.18 43.10
C LEU A 441 10.55 -12.97 44.56
N PHE A 442 9.54 -12.12 44.80
CA PHE A 442 9.01 -11.89 46.14
C PHE A 442 8.44 -13.17 46.76
N SER A 443 7.67 -13.97 46.00
CA SER A 443 7.17 -15.27 46.47
C SER A 443 8.30 -16.18 46.94
N ALA A 444 9.36 -16.33 46.14
CA ALA A 444 10.50 -17.17 46.50
C ALA A 444 11.25 -16.66 47.75
N GLN A 445 11.41 -15.34 47.88
CA GLN A 445 12.03 -14.74 49.07
C GLN A 445 11.16 -14.89 50.33
N PHE A 446 9.85 -14.74 50.17
CA PHE A 446 8.88 -14.93 51.24
C PHE A 446 8.85 -16.38 51.73
N GLU A 447 8.77 -17.35 50.82
CA GLU A 447 8.83 -18.79 51.14
C GLU A 447 10.12 -19.16 51.88
N ASN A 448 11.28 -18.68 51.42
CA ASN A 448 12.56 -18.92 52.09
C ASN A 448 12.61 -18.31 53.50
N SER A 449 12.08 -17.10 53.66
CA SER A 449 12.03 -16.42 54.96
C SER A 449 11.08 -17.14 55.92
N LEU A 450 9.91 -17.58 55.44
CA LEU A 450 8.93 -18.33 56.21
C LEU A 450 9.49 -19.70 56.64
N ALA A 451 10.19 -20.42 55.74
CA ALA A 451 10.87 -21.67 56.06
C ALA A 451 11.94 -21.46 57.14
N SER A 452 12.79 -20.42 57.00
CA SER A 452 13.82 -20.09 58.00
C SER A 452 13.20 -19.75 59.36
N ALA A 453 12.15 -18.92 59.38
CA ALA A 453 11.43 -18.56 60.61
C ALA A 453 10.80 -19.79 61.27
N SER A 454 10.18 -20.68 60.47
CA SER A 454 9.59 -21.92 60.96
C SER A 454 10.62 -22.85 61.59
N ILE A 455 11.81 -22.99 60.99
CA ILE A 455 12.93 -23.78 61.55
C ILE A 455 13.41 -23.16 62.88
N GLN A 456 13.55 -21.84 62.94
CA GLN A 456 13.97 -21.16 64.17
C GLN A 456 12.94 -21.30 65.29
N LEU A 457 11.65 -21.15 64.98
CA LEU A 457 10.56 -21.39 65.92
C LEU A 457 10.57 -22.84 66.42
N GLY A 458 10.75 -23.82 65.52
CA GLY A 458 10.91 -25.23 65.91
C GLY A 458 12.06 -25.44 66.90
N ARG A 459 13.24 -24.85 66.64
CA ARG A 459 14.39 -24.93 67.55
C ARG A 459 14.14 -24.26 68.91
N ILE A 460 13.44 -23.13 68.93
CA ILE A 460 13.09 -22.44 70.18
C ILE A 460 12.12 -23.30 70.99
N LEU A 461 11.14 -23.91 70.34
CA LEU A 461 10.20 -24.84 70.99
C LEU A 461 10.94 -26.06 71.53
N ASP A 462 11.81 -26.70 70.75
CA ASP A 462 12.62 -27.85 71.20
C ASP A 462 13.53 -27.49 72.39
N ASN A 463 14.18 -26.33 72.35
CA ASN A 463 15.05 -25.85 73.44
C ASN A 463 14.24 -25.45 74.69
N GLY A 464 13.06 -24.87 74.51
CA GLY A 464 12.13 -24.55 75.59
C GLY A 464 11.61 -25.81 76.26
N SER A 465 11.25 -26.84 75.49
CA SER A 465 10.90 -28.17 76.00
C SER A 465 12.07 -28.84 76.72
N ASN A 466 13.30 -28.71 76.23
CA ASN A 466 14.50 -29.20 76.92
C ASN A 466 14.78 -28.46 78.23
N LEU A 467 14.56 -27.13 78.29
CA LEU A 467 14.70 -26.35 79.52
C LEU A 467 13.60 -26.66 80.54
N LEU A 468 12.36 -26.92 80.09
CA LEU A 468 11.28 -27.42 80.94
C LEU A 468 11.55 -28.85 81.45
N PHE A 469 12.10 -29.72 80.60
CA PHE A 469 12.52 -31.06 81.00
C PHE A 469 13.65 -31.01 82.04
N LEU A 470 14.65 -30.14 81.84
CA LEU A 470 15.73 -29.90 82.79
C LEU A 470 15.22 -29.25 84.09
N SER A 471 14.29 -28.30 84.04
CA SER A 471 13.71 -27.70 85.25
C SER A 471 12.88 -28.72 86.05
N THR A 472 12.22 -29.65 85.37
CA THR A 472 11.47 -30.76 85.99
C THR A 472 12.42 -31.77 86.66
N ILE A 473 13.62 -31.97 86.11
CA ILE A 473 14.68 -32.80 86.73
C ILE A 473 15.35 -32.07 87.91
N THR A 474 15.57 -30.75 87.82
CA THR A 474 16.20 -29.97 88.92
C THR A 474 15.22 -29.58 90.03
N GLY A 475 13.91 -29.72 89.80
CA GLY A 475 12.86 -29.40 90.77
C GLY A 475 12.53 -30.49 91.79
N SER A 476 13.22 -31.64 91.77
CA SER A 476 12.99 -32.75 92.70
C SER A 476 13.91 -32.80 93.91
N GLU A 477 14.71 -31.77 94.17
CA GLU A 477 15.53 -31.68 95.39
C GLU A 477 15.55 -30.25 95.95
N THR A 478 14.52 -29.91 96.75
CA THR A 478 14.63 -29.16 98.02
C THR A 478 13.24 -29.02 98.65
N GLU A 479 12.74 -30.10 99.25
CA GLU A 479 11.96 -30.00 100.48
C GLU A 479 12.90 -30.37 101.65
N ALA A 480 13.34 -29.35 102.39
CA ALA A 480 13.78 -29.41 103.79
C ALA A 480 13.76 -28.00 104.38
#